data_AF-A0A553ANV7-F1
#
_entry.id   AF-A0A553ANV7-F1
#
_cell.length_a   1.000
_cell.length_b   1.000
_cell.length_c   1.000
_cell.angle_alpha   90.00
_cell.angle_beta   90.00
_cell.angle_gamma   90.00
#
_symmetry.space_group_name_H-M   'P 1'
#
loop_
_entity.id
_entity.type
_entity.pdbx_description
1 polymer ?
#
loop_
_entity_poly.entity_id
_entity_poly.type
_entity_poly.pdbx_seq_one_letter_code
_entity_poly.pdbx_strand_id
1 'polypeptide(L)'
;MIQKSFGEPVRFGGLTVCIGDYVIADRYGVVATPAGRIAEVLEIAERLMKRKAAMIAGFRQGRSVVEVMHDTQFQAVMEPSENR
;
A
#
# COMPACT_ATOMS: atom_id res chain seq x y z
N MET A 1 7.16 -33.68 8.21
CA MET A 1 7.67 -32.46 7.57
C MET A 1 8.98 -32.12 8.28
N ILE A 2 10.08 -31.93 7.55
CA ILE A 2 11.37 -31.51 8.16
C ILE A 2 11.70 -30.10 7.67
N GLN A 3 12.28 -29.27 8.54
CA GLN A 3 12.78 -27.94 8.19
C GLN A 3 14.07 -28.08 7.36
N LYS A 4 14.18 -27.35 6.24
CA LYS A 4 15.36 -27.38 5.36
C LYS A 4 16.38 -26.27 5.66
N SER A 5 15.92 -25.06 5.92
CA SER A 5 16.78 -23.92 6.29
C SER A 5 15.99 -22.92 7.14
N PHE A 6 16.69 -22.00 7.79
CA PHE A 6 16.13 -20.91 8.58
C PHE A 6 16.94 -19.64 8.36
N GLY A 7 16.24 -18.52 8.20
CA GLY A 7 16.84 -17.20 8.05
C GLY A 7 17.52 -16.93 6.70
N GLU A 8 17.31 -17.77 5.72
CA GLU A 8 17.76 -17.51 4.36
C GLU A 8 16.65 -16.80 3.56
N PRO A 9 17.02 -15.95 2.58
CA PRO A 9 16.05 -15.35 1.68
C PRO A 9 15.18 -16.40 0.98
N VAL A 10 13.89 -16.14 0.90
CA VAL A 10 12.92 -17.02 0.23
C VAL A 10 12.47 -16.39 -1.08
N ARG A 11 12.44 -17.18 -2.16
CA ARG A 11 11.82 -16.78 -3.42
C ARG A 11 10.38 -17.26 -3.48
N PHE A 12 9.44 -16.34 -3.65
CA PHE A 12 8.01 -16.63 -3.72
C PHE A 12 7.33 -15.65 -4.67
N GLY A 13 6.50 -16.15 -5.60
CA GLY A 13 5.76 -15.29 -6.54
C GLY A 13 6.63 -14.36 -7.40
N GLY A 14 7.88 -14.75 -7.68
CA GLY A 14 8.85 -13.91 -8.39
C GLY A 14 9.58 -12.88 -7.52
N LEU A 15 9.18 -12.72 -6.26
CA LEU A 15 9.82 -11.84 -5.29
C LEU A 15 10.90 -12.60 -4.49
N THR A 16 11.90 -11.88 -4.02
CA THR A 16 12.84 -12.36 -2.99
C THR A 16 12.52 -11.63 -1.70
N VAL A 17 12.28 -12.38 -0.63
CA VAL A 17 11.95 -11.84 0.70
C VAL A 17 13.08 -12.21 1.65
N CYS A 18 13.70 -11.21 2.26
CA CYS A 18 14.78 -11.38 3.21
C CYS A 18 14.25 -11.37 4.66
N ILE A 19 15.04 -11.85 5.62
CA ILE A 19 14.74 -11.59 7.04
C ILE A 19 14.59 -10.07 7.23
N GLY A 20 13.54 -9.68 7.94
CA GLY A 20 13.29 -8.29 8.33
C GLY A 20 12.41 -7.52 7.35
N ASP A 21 12.17 -8.05 6.15
CA ASP A 21 11.17 -7.48 5.25
C ASP A 21 9.76 -7.65 5.81
N TYR A 22 8.90 -6.67 5.52
CA TYR A 22 7.52 -6.66 5.98
C TYR A 22 6.66 -7.45 5.00
N VAL A 23 5.89 -8.42 5.49
CA VAL A 23 4.94 -9.18 4.68
C VAL A 23 3.55 -9.01 5.25
N ILE A 24 2.63 -8.54 4.43
CA ILE A 24 1.21 -8.38 4.77
C ILE A 24 0.40 -9.29 3.86
N ALA A 25 -0.53 -10.04 4.45
CA ALA A 25 -1.43 -10.92 3.71
C ALA A 25 -2.87 -10.67 4.17
N ASP A 26 -3.77 -10.47 3.22
CA ASP A 26 -5.20 -10.36 3.46
C ASP A 26 -6.00 -11.16 2.42
N ARG A 27 -7.33 -10.97 2.38
CA ARG A 27 -8.21 -11.67 1.45
C ARG A 27 -7.99 -11.32 -0.03
N TYR A 28 -7.27 -10.25 -0.32
CA TYR A 28 -7.00 -9.75 -1.66
C TYR A 28 -5.62 -10.16 -2.18
N GLY A 29 -4.68 -10.46 -1.29
CA GLY A 29 -3.39 -11.01 -1.68
C GLY A 29 -2.30 -10.82 -0.64
N VAL A 30 -1.06 -10.87 -1.11
CA VAL A 30 0.15 -10.74 -0.30
C VAL A 30 1.03 -9.63 -0.87
N VAL A 31 1.54 -8.77 0.00
CA VAL A 31 2.50 -7.72 -0.32
C VAL A 31 3.75 -7.94 0.52
N ALA A 32 4.92 -7.91 -0.13
CA ALA A 32 6.22 -7.89 0.53
C ALA A 32 6.87 -6.52 0.32
N THR A 33 7.30 -5.89 1.40
CA THR A 33 7.93 -4.57 1.42
C THR A 33 9.33 -4.67 2.00
N PRO A 34 10.37 -4.28 1.24
CA PRO A 34 11.73 -4.22 1.76
C PRO A 34 11.81 -3.35 3.02
N ALA A 35 12.52 -3.80 4.05
CA ALA A 35 12.63 -3.08 5.31
C ALA A 35 13.06 -1.61 5.14
N GLY A 36 14.00 -1.35 4.23
CA GLY A 36 14.52 0.01 3.94
C GLY A 36 13.52 0.95 3.26
N ARG A 37 12.36 0.48 2.81
CA ARG A 37 11.32 1.30 2.16
C ARG A 37 10.02 1.40 2.96
N ILE A 38 9.98 0.83 4.16
CA ILE A 38 8.73 0.78 4.93
C ILE A 38 8.19 2.18 5.26
N ALA A 39 9.06 3.15 5.55
CA ALA A 39 8.63 4.50 5.88
C ALA A 39 7.91 5.18 4.70
N GLU A 40 8.48 5.09 3.50
CA GLU A 40 7.89 5.61 2.25
C GLU A 40 6.53 4.93 1.96
N VAL A 41 6.48 3.60 2.09
CA VAL A 41 5.25 2.84 1.86
C VAL A 41 4.15 3.23 2.85
N LEU A 42 4.50 3.43 4.13
CA LEU A 42 3.55 3.87 5.15
C LEU A 42 3.02 5.27 4.87
N GLU A 43 3.88 6.22 4.49
CA GLU A 43 3.45 7.58 4.14
C GLU A 43 2.44 7.57 2.98
N ILE A 44 2.74 6.83 1.92
CA ILE A 44 1.84 6.69 0.76
C ILE A 44 0.52 6.01 1.18
N ALA A 45 0.60 4.94 1.97
CA ALA A 45 -0.57 4.22 2.45
C ALA A 45 -1.48 5.11 3.31
N GLU A 46 -0.92 5.90 4.22
CA GLU A 46 -1.68 6.83 5.06
C GLU A 46 -2.39 7.91 4.23
N ARG A 47 -1.70 8.50 3.25
CA ARG A 47 -2.30 9.47 2.32
C ARG A 47 -3.46 8.85 1.54
N LEU A 48 -3.28 7.62 1.06
CA LEU A 48 -4.33 6.87 0.35
C LEU A 48 -5.53 6.59 1.26
N MET A 49 -5.29 6.18 2.51
CA MET A 49 -6.36 5.90 3.47
C MET A 49 -7.17 7.13 3.83
N LYS A 50 -6.53 8.28 4.07
CA LYS A 50 -7.23 9.57 4.30
C LYS A 50 -8.13 9.94 3.11
N ARG A 51 -7.64 9.80 1.88
CA ARG A 51 -8.45 10.04 0.67
C ARG A 51 -9.62 9.07 0.53
N LYS A 52 -9.39 7.77 0.74
CA LYS A 52 -10.47 6.76 0.70
C LYS A 52 -11.56 7.08 1.70
N ALA A 53 -11.20 7.52 2.91
CA ALA A 53 -12.18 7.93 3.92
C ALA A 53 -13.02 9.14 3.47
N ALA A 54 -12.39 10.17 2.89
CA ALA A 54 -13.10 11.33 2.34
C ALA A 54 -14.05 10.95 1.19
N MET A 55 -13.61 10.08 0.29
CA MET A 55 -14.44 9.55 -0.80
C MET A 55 -15.67 8.80 -0.27
N ILE A 56 -15.47 7.90 0.70
CA ILE A 56 -16.56 7.14 1.33
C ILE A 56 -17.54 8.09 2.04
N ALA A 57 -17.06 9.15 2.68
CA ALA A 57 -17.90 10.16 3.30
C ALA A 57 -18.77 10.90 2.27
N GLY A 58 -18.21 11.27 1.12
CA GLY A 58 -18.97 11.88 0.01
C GLY A 58 -20.10 10.99 -0.51
N PHE A 59 -19.84 9.69 -0.69
CA PHE A 59 -20.88 8.74 -1.09
C PHE A 59 -22.00 8.62 -0.06
N ARG A 60 -21.65 8.58 1.23
CA ARG A 60 -22.64 8.51 2.33
C ARG A 60 -23.53 9.74 2.41
N GLN A 61 -23.08 10.88 1.89
CA GLN A 61 -23.84 12.13 1.80
C GLN A 61 -24.72 12.21 0.54
N GLY A 62 -24.77 11.16 -0.29
CA GLY A 62 -25.62 11.10 -1.48
C GLY A 62 -25.00 11.73 -2.74
N ARG A 63 -23.72 12.13 -2.70
CA ARG A 63 -23.00 12.60 -3.90
C ARG A 63 -22.77 11.44 -4.87
N SER A 64 -22.85 11.73 -6.17
CA SER A 64 -22.60 10.73 -7.21
C SER A 64 -21.12 10.31 -7.27
N VAL A 65 -20.85 9.09 -7.76
CA VAL A 65 -19.47 8.60 -7.94
C VAL A 65 -18.66 9.52 -8.86
N VAL A 66 -19.31 10.03 -9.91
CA VAL A 66 -18.70 10.95 -10.87
C VAL A 66 -18.23 12.22 -10.15
N GLU A 67 -19.08 12.85 -9.34
CA GLU A 67 -18.72 14.08 -8.61
C GLU A 67 -17.60 13.88 -7.59
N VAL A 68 -17.53 12.72 -6.93
CA VAL A 68 -16.50 12.46 -5.92
C VAL A 68 -15.15 12.10 -6.56
N MET A 69 -15.16 11.42 -7.71
CA MET A 69 -13.92 11.05 -8.42
C MET A 69 -13.32 12.18 -9.26
N HIS A 70 -14.14 13.12 -9.76
CA HIS A 70 -13.67 14.26 -10.58
C HIS A 70 -13.23 15.48 -9.74
N ASP A 71 -13.36 15.41 -8.42
CA ASP A 71 -12.89 16.46 -7.52
C ASP A 71 -11.34 16.52 -7.56
N THR A 72 -10.78 17.68 -7.92
CA THR A 72 -9.34 17.89 -8.12
C THR A 72 -8.50 17.60 -6.88
N GLN A 73 -9.15 17.50 -5.71
CA GLN A 73 -8.55 16.98 -4.49
C GLN A 73 -8.08 15.51 -4.59
N PHE A 74 -8.37 14.76 -5.66
CA PHE A 74 -8.06 13.33 -5.78
C PHE A 74 -6.90 12.94 -6.73
N GLN A 75 -6.44 13.81 -7.63
CA GLN A 75 -5.49 13.41 -8.71
C GLN A 75 -4.02 13.25 -8.29
N ALA A 76 -3.57 13.89 -7.21
CA ALA A 76 -2.15 13.90 -6.84
C ALA A 76 -1.73 12.72 -5.93
N VAL A 77 -1.81 11.46 -6.41
CA VAL A 77 -1.36 10.27 -5.65
C VAL A 77 0.00 9.74 -6.14
N MET A 78 0.45 10.07 -7.35
CA MET A 78 1.65 9.46 -7.95
C MET A 78 2.79 10.43 -8.27
N GLU A 79 2.73 11.68 -7.82
CA GLU A 79 3.90 12.56 -7.92
C GLU A 79 4.88 12.21 -6.79
N PRO A 80 6.12 11.79 -7.12
CA PRO A 80 7.15 11.62 -6.12
C PRO A 80 7.39 12.98 -5.44
N SER A 81 7.54 12.98 -4.12
CA SER A 81 8.08 14.14 -3.42
C SER A 81 9.46 14.44 -4.02
N GLU A 82 9.58 15.54 -4.74
CA GLU A 82 10.88 16.05 -5.16
C GLU A 82 11.72 16.30 -3.90
N ASN A 83 12.77 15.49 -3.77
CA ASN A 83 14.03 15.71 -3.09
C ASN A 83 14.04 16.71 -1.92
N ARG A 84 14.17 16.20 -0.68
CA ARG A 84 14.76 16.96 0.43
C ARG A 84 15.69 16.08 1.26
#